data_AF-A0A2V8WQN7-F1
#
_entry.id   AF-A0A2V8WQN7-F1
#
_cell.length_a   1.000
_cell.length_b   1.000
_cell.length_c   1.000
_cell.angle_alpha   90.00
_cell.angle_beta   90.00
_cell.angle_gamma   90.00
#
_symmetry.space_group_name_H-M   'P 1'
#
loop_
_entity.id
_entity.type
_entity.pdbx_description
1 polymer ?
#
loop_
_entity_poly.entity_id
_entity_poly.type
_entity_poly.pdbx_seq_one_letter_code
_entity_poly.pdbx_strand_id
1 'polypeptide(L)'
;MAGLRHVVDFRRRERAVRVELVSMARPAHRSSQAGLGSWFWSVVVNSGAVCRSGAFDGKFAQGRAGGLDQSGKLSGTIGERKRMSDYQQRVTDSFNERKRLIRLRRRKENLRFWQEFGIIPRWLVVLVALLYVIALVIATTVNLANAHNPNGNDMFPPELRDNPALASLALAGIVTAASLSMAVIIFLVAYVNRDASRRGMSAALWTILVLILLPAWGFIGFVIYFLMREPLPYPCPQCGNTVGARFNFCPNCKCNLHPSCPQCKREIAESDKFCPYCGNDLKSTIGATEIPAQGTA
;
A
#
# COMPACT_ATOMS: atom_id res chain seq x y z
N MET A 1 5.45 10.92 37.98
CA MET A 1 5.12 11.98 37.00
C MET A 1 6.07 11.93 35.78
N ALA A 2 6.04 10.85 34.99
CA ALA A 2 6.92 10.67 33.83
C ALA A 2 6.16 10.48 32.49
N GLY A 3 4.83 10.32 32.53
CA GLY A 3 4.02 10.05 31.33
C GLY A 3 3.59 11.29 30.52
N LEU A 4 3.68 12.49 31.09
CA LEU A 4 3.16 13.72 30.45
C LEU A 4 4.15 14.44 29.52
N ARG A 5 5.46 14.16 29.60
CA ARG A 5 6.45 14.82 28.73
C ARG A 5 6.41 14.31 27.28
N HIS A 6 5.95 13.08 27.04
CA HIS A 6 5.92 12.49 25.70
C HIS A 6 4.77 13.00 24.82
N VAL A 7 3.72 13.57 25.42
CA VAL A 7 2.54 14.09 24.68
C VAL A 7 2.77 15.54 24.22
N VAL A 8 3.62 16.29 24.92
CA VAL A 8 3.89 17.70 24.60
C VAL A 8 4.85 17.84 23.41
N ASP A 9 5.78 16.89 23.22
CA ASP A 9 6.73 16.94 22.09
C ASP A 9 6.08 16.63 20.72
N PHE A 10 4.99 15.86 20.70
CA PHE A 10 4.27 15.61 19.45
C PHE A 10 3.53 16.85 18.94
N ARG A 11 3.11 17.74 19.86
CA ARG A 11 2.31 18.93 19.54
C ARG A 11 3.15 20.12 19.04
N ARG A 12 4.49 20.04 19.06
CA ARG A 12 5.39 21.14 18.68
C ARG A 12 5.85 21.10 17.21
N ARG A 13 5.54 20.04 16.45
CA ARG A 13 5.88 19.93 15.01
C ARG A 13 4.84 20.55 14.06
N GLU A 14 3.71 21.00 14.58
CA GLU A 14 2.66 21.66 13.80
C GLU A 14 2.70 23.18 14.02
N ARG A 15 3.65 23.87 13.37
CA ARG A 15 3.51 25.30 13.06
C ARG A 15 4.56 25.76 12.06
N ALA A 16 4.12 25.98 10.82
CA ALA A 16 4.42 27.15 9.99
C ALA A 16 4.06 26.86 8.52
N VAL A 17 2.78 27.00 8.16
CA VAL A 17 2.42 27.28 6.76
C VAL A 17 1.93 28.71 6.73
N ARG A 18 2.82 29.61 6.32
CA ARG A 18 2.52 31.01 6.02
C ARG A 18 1.91 31.02 4.62
N VAL A 19 0.64 31.40 4.51
CA VAL A 19 -0.04 31.59 3.21
C VAL A 19 0.18 33.04 2.81
N GLU A 20 1.08 33.29 1.86
CA GLU A 20 1.10 34.57 1.13
C GLU A 20 0.26 34.45 -0.13
N LEU A 21 -0.67 35.40 -0.29
CA LEU A 21 -1.41 35.62 -1.53
C LEU A 21 -0.47 36.29 -2.54
N VAL A 22 -0.02 35.54 -3.54
CA VAL A 22 0.59 36.13 -4.74
C VAL A 22 -0.52 36.44 -5.73
N SER A 23 -0.80 37.73 -5.91
CA SER A 23 -1.64 38.22 -7.01
C SER A 23 -0.84 38.13 -8.31
N MET A 24 -1.31 37.34 -9.27
CA MET A 24 -0.77 37.36 -10.64
C MET A 24 -1.84 37.84 -11.61
N ALA A 25 -1.59 39.01 -12.18
CA ALA A 25 -2.32 39.57 -13.30
C ALA A 25 -2.19 38.66 -14.54
N ARG A 26 -3.31 38.32 -15.17
CA ARG A 26 -3.31 37.59 -16.45
C ARG A 26 -3.15 38.58 -17.61
N PRO A 27 -2.30 38.29 -18.61
CA PRO A 27 -2.34 38.99 -19.89
C PRO A 27 -3.61 38.62 -20.64
N ALA A 28 -4.28 39.63 -21.19
CA ALA A 28 -5.42 39.46 -22.08
C ALA A 28 -4.95 39.01 -23.47
N HIS A 29 -5.48 37.89 -23.98
CA HIS A 29 -5.56 37.69 -25.42
C HIS A 29 -6.85 36.95 -25.82
N ARG A 30 -7.74 37.79 -26.37
CA ARG A 30 -8.84 37.59 -27.33
C ARG A 30 -8.83 36.27 -28.13
N SER A 31 -9.84 35.43 -27.95
CA SER A 31 -10.73 34.96 -29.04
C SER A 31 -11.87 34.08 -28.52
N SER A 32 -13.04 34.33 -29.09
CA SER A 32 -14.36 33.76 -28.84
C SER A 32 -14.54 32.33 -29.34
N GLN A 33 -15.04 31.42 -28.50
CA GLN A 33 -16.35 30.78 -28.68
C GLN A 33 -16.68 29.87 -27.49
N ALA A 34 -17.91 30.01 -27.02
CA ALA A 34 -18.50 29.28 -25.92
C ALA A 34 -18.88 27.86 -26.33
N GLY A 35 -18.82 26.91 -25.39
CA GLY A 35 -19.44 25.60 -25.56
C GLY A 35 -18.90 24.49 -24.67
N LEU A 36 -19.20 24.56 -23.36
CA LEU A 36 -19.51 23.42 -22.48
C LEU A 36 -18.53 22.22 -22.45
N GLY A 37 -17.74 22.14 -21.38
CA GLY A 37 -17.01 20.92 -21.03
C GLY A 37 -16.17 21.05 -19.76
N SER A 38 -16.82 21.14 -18.61
CA SER A 38 -16.16 21.10 -17.29
C SER A 38 -15.69 19.68 -16.97
N TRP A 39 -14.41 19.37 -17.22
CA TRP A 39 -13.71 18.26 -16.57
C TRP A 39 -12.30 18.71 -16.18
N PHE A 40 -12.16 19.22 -14.95
CA PHE A 40 -10.85 19.51 -14.35
C PHE A 40 -10.12 18.19 -14.06
N TRP A 41 -9.03 17.93 -14.78
CA TRP A 41 -7.95 17.03 -14.34
C TRP A 41 -6.83 17.88 -13.77
N SER A 42 -6.58 17.76 -12.47
CA SER A 42 -5.39 18.34 -11.83
C SER A 42 -4.18 17.45 -12.11
N VAL A 43 -3.34 17.87 -13.06
CA VAL A 43 -1.99 17.32 -13.25
C VAL A 43 -1.07 17.98 -12.24
N VAL A 44 -0.54 17.20 -11.31
CA VAL A 44 0.62 17.57 -10.49
C VAL A 44 1.86 17.45 -11.35
N VAL A 45 2.46 18.58 -11.71
CA VAL A 45 3.78 18.66 -12.34
C VAL A 45 4.81 18.65 -11.22
N ASN A 46 5.73 17.69 -11.23
CA ASN A 46 6.90 17.70 -10.35
C ASN A 46 8.14 18.08 -11.17
N SER A 47 8.74 19.20 -10.78
CA SER A 47 9.94 19.78 -11.39
C SER A 47 11.17 19.01 -10.91
N GLY A 48 11.93 18.43 -11.85
CA GLY A 48 13.18 17.75 -11.53
C GLY A 48 14.10 17.62 -12.75
N ALA A 49 15.10 18.50 -12.81
CA ALA A 49 16.40 18.39 -13.48
C ALA A 49 16.47 17.59 -14.80
N VAL A 50 16.41 18.31 -15.93
CA VAL A 50 16.87 17.81 -17.23
C VAL A 50 18.38 17.99 -17.31
N CYS A 51 19.12 16.89 -17.15
CA CYS A 51 20.51 16.80 -17.60
C CYS A 51 20.54 16.82 -19.14
N ARG A 52 21.40 17.67 -19.71
CA ARG A 52 21.77 17.67 -21.14
C ARG A 52 22.27 16.28 -21.54
N SER A 53 21.57 15.61 -22.45
CA SER A 53 22.13 14.56 -23.29
C SER A 53 22.20 15.06 -24.73
N GLY A 54 23.39 14.94 -25.31
CA GLY A 54 23.81 15.52 -26.57
C GLY A 54 23.01 15.10 -27.81
N ALA A 55 23.22 15.91 -28.85
CA ALA A 55 22.77 15.69 -30.21
C ALA A 55 23.12 14.27 -30.69
N PHE A 56 22.10 13.53 -31.11
CA PHE A 56 22.26 12.35 -31.93
C PHE A 56 21.67 12.67 -33.31
N ASP A 57 22.53 12.63 -34.30
CA ASP A 57 22.25 12.97 -35.69
C ASP A 57 21.07 12.18 -36.26
N GLY A 58 20.08 12.90 -36.76
CA GLY A 58 18.96 12.35 -37.51
C GLY A 58 19.42 11.82 -38.86
N LYS A 59 19.73 10.52 -38.93
CA LYS A 59 19.79 9.81 -40.21
C LYS A 59 18.37 9.37 -40.61
N PHE A 60 17.84 10.08 -41.60
CA PHE A 60 16.91 9.63 -42.64
C PHE A 60 15.73 8.74 -42.19
N ALA A 61 14.58 9.39 -41.98
CA ALA A 61 13.29 8.76 -42.16
C ALA A 61 13.17 8.34 -43.63
N GLN A 62 13.25 7.04 -43.91
CA GLN A 62 12.96 6.50 -45.22
C GLN A 62 11.45 6.65 -45.48
N GLY A 63 11.11 7.60 -46.35
CA GLY A 63 9.75 7.78 -46.86
C GLY A 63 9.26 6.46 -47.44
N ARG A 64 8.24 5.87 -46.81
CA ARG A 64 7.58 4.68 -47.34
C ARG A 64 6.59 5.17 -48.39
N ALA A 65 7.05 5.21 -49.64
CA ALA A 65 6.18 5.29 -50.81
C ALA A 65 5.26 4.06 -50.77
N GLY A 66 3.96 4.29 -50.56
CA GLY A 66 2.94 3.26 -50.70
C GLY A 66 2.73 2.99 -52.19
N GLY A 67 3.25 1.88 -52.68
CA GLY A 67 2.81 1.31 -53.96
C GLY A 67 1.39 0.78 -53.79
N LEU A 68 0.46 1.32 -54.57
CA LEU A 68 -0.89 0.80 -54.72
C LEU A 68 -0.84 -0.43 -55.64
N ASP A 69 -1.12 -1.59 -55.08
CA ASP A 69 -1.44 -2.79 -55.83
C ASP A 69 -2.91 -2.77 -56.29
N GLN A 70 -3.16 -3.19 -57.53
CA GLN A 70 -4.48 -3.23 -58.19
C GLN A 70 -5.37 -4.37 -57.69
N SER A 71 -5.34 -4.68 -56.41
CA SER A 71 -6.22 -5.68 -55.81
C SER A 71 -6.77 -5.09 -54.52
N GLY A 72 -7.97 -4.51 -54.58
CA GLY A 72 -8.66 -3.89 -53.45
C GLY A 72 -8.88 -4.86 -52.28
N LYS A 73 -7.84 -5.10 -51.50
CA LYS A 73 -7.87 -5.89 -50.26
C LYS A 73 -6.98 -5.19 -49.24
N LEU A 74 -7.61 -4.72 -48.16
CA LEU A 74 -6.97 -4.00 -47.06
C LEU A 74 -5.79 -4.77 -46.44
N SER A 75 -4.58 -4.55 -46.97
CA SER A 75 -3.32 -5.03 -46.40
C SER A 75 -2.91 -4.26 -45.12
N GLY A 76 -3.60 -3.15 -44.80
CA GLY A 76 -3.40 -2.40 -43.55
C GLY A 76 -3.81 -3.17 -42.29
N THR A 77 -4.77 -4.09 -42.39
CA THR A 77 -5.40 -4.72 -41.21
C THR A 77 -4.59 -5.87 -40.60
N ILE A 78 -3.77 -6.57 -41.38
CA ILE A 78 -3.00 -7.75 -40.91
C ILE A 78 -1.78 -7.32 -40.09
N GLY A 79 -1.09 -6.26 -40.53
CA GLY A 79 0.08 -5.71 -39.83
C GLY A 79 -0.30 -5.10 -38.47
N GLU A 80 -1.38 -4.33 -38.41
CA GLU A 80 -1.91 -3.77 -37.16
C GLU A 80 -2.42 -4.86 -36.21
N ARG A 81 -3.12 -5.89 -36.73
CA ARG A 81 -3.59 -7.02 -35.92
C ARG A 81 -2.44 -7.85 -35.34
N LYS A 82 -1.36 -8.10 -36.09
CA LYS A 82 -0.13 -8.73 -35.59
C LYS A 82 0.59 -7.88 -34.53
N ARG A 83 0.64 -6.55 -34.73
CA ARG A 83 1.28 -5.64 -33.77
C ARG A 83 0.49 -5.56 -32.46
N MET A 84 -0.84 -5.59 -32.54
CA MET A 84 -1.73 -5.59 -31.38
C MET A 84 -1.66 -6.90 -30.60
N SER A 85 -1.57 -8.05 -31.28
CA SER A 85 -1.34 -9.34 -30.61
C SER A 85 0.03 -9.41 -29.92
N ASP A 86 1.08 -8.90 -30.56
CA ASP A 86 2.43 -8.86 -30.00
C ASP A 86 2.53 -7.92 -28.77
N TYR A 87 1.78 -6.81 -28.77
CA TYR A 87 1.64 -5.94 -27.61
C TYR A 87 0.92 -6.66 -26.46
N GLN A 88 -0.24 -7.29 -26.72
CA GLN A 88 -0.97 -8.05 -25.70
C GLN A 88 -0.12 -9.18 -25.11
N GLN A 89 0.67 -9.85 -25.95
CA GLN A 89 1.53 -10.94 -25.52
C GLN A 89 2.67 -10.43 -24.62
N ARG A 90 3.35 -9.34 -25.00
CA ARG A 90 4.35 -8.68 -24.14
C ARG A 90 3.80 -8.20 -22.80
N VAL A 91 2.59 -7.63 -22.79
CA VAL A 91 1.93 -7.23 -21.54
C VAL A 91 1.69 -8.47 -20.67
N THR A 92 1.16 -9.54 -21.24
CA THR A 92 0.87 -10.79 -20.52
C THR A 92 2.15 -11.42 -19.94
N ASP A 93 3.24 -11.44 -20.70
CA ASP A 93 4.54 -11.94 -20.26
C ASP A 93 5.09 -11.10 -19.10
N SER A 94 5.02 -9.76 -19.20
CA SER A 94 5.45 -8.87 -18.12
C SER A 94 4.65 -9.06 -16.82
N PHE A 95 3.35 -9.34 -16.93
CA PHE A 95 2.48 -9.63 -15.79
C PHE A 95 2.81 -10.99 -15.18
N ASN A 96 3.03 -12.01 -15.99
CA ASN A 96 3.41 -13.35 -15.54
C ASN A 96 4.78 -13.35 -14.84
N GLU A 97 5.72 -12.55 -15.37
CA GLU A 97 7.03 -12.32 -14.81
C GLU A 97 6.95 -11.63 -13.45
N ARG A 98 6.17 -10.54 -13.33
CA ARG A 98 5.88 -9.91 -12.03
C ARG A 98 5.23 -10.88 -11.04
N LYS A 99 4.24 -11.67 -11.46
CA LYS A 99 3.60 -12.69 -10.60
C LYS A 99 4.61 -13.75 -10.14
N ARG A 100 5.54 -14.15 -11.00
CA ARG A 100 6.60 -15.11 -10.67
C ARG A 100 7.56 -14.53 -9.63
N LEU A 101 8.03 -13.29 -9.82
CA LEU A 101 8.89 -12.60 -8.85
C LEU A 101 8.20 -12.43 -7.49
N ILE A 102 6.91 -12.08 -7.48
CA ILE A 102 6.09 -12.00 -6.25
C ILE A 102 5.99 -13.38 -5.57
N ARG A 103 5.75 -14.45 -6.33
CA ARG A 103 5.71 -15.83 -5.80
C ARG A 103 7.04 -16.25 -5.19
N LEU A 104 8.16 -15.89 -5.81
CA LEU A 104 9.50 -16.18 -5.30
C LEU A 104 9.79 -15.41 -4.01
N ARG A 105 9.46 -14.11 -3.95
CA ARG A 105 9.55 -13.30 -2.73
C ARG A 105 8.71 -13.89 -1.59
N ARG A 106 7.47 -14.29 -1.88
CA ARG A 106 6.55 -14.87 -0.90
C ARG A 106 7.05 -16.21 -0.33
N ARG A 107 7.79 -17.01 -1.11
CA ARG A 107 8.35 -18.30 -0.65
C ARG A 107 9.50 -18.11 0.36
N LYS A 108 10.15 -16.93 0.36
CA LYS A 108 11.21 -16.54 1.32
C LYS A 108 10.63 -15.97 2.62
N GLU A 109 9.40 -15.46 2.57
CA GLU A 109 8.67 -14.98 3.75
C GLU A 109 8.01 -16.19 4.44
N ASN A 110 8.62 -16.67 5.53
CA ASN A 110 7.92 -17.49 6.51
C ASN A 110 6.78 -16.64 7.09
N LEU A 111 5.60 -16.69 6.47
CA LEU A 111 4.38 -16.06 6.95
C LEU A 111 3.94 -16.78 8.22
N ARG A 112 4.67 -16.62 9.32
CA ARG A 112 4.18 -16.96 10.66
C ARG A 112 3.05 -15.98 10.94
N PHE A 113 1.85 -16.34 10.50
CA PHE A 113 0.59 -15.63 10.72
C PHE A 113 0.46 -15.10 12.17
N TRP A 114 0.98 -15.85 13.14
CA TRP A 114 1.05 -15.47 14.55
C TRP A 114 1.92 -14.24 14.85
N GLN A 115 2.99 -13.98 14.09
CA GLN A 115 3.79 -12.76 14.22
C GLN A 115 3.05 -11.53 13.68
N GLU A 116 2.12 -11.71 12.76
CA GLU A 116 1.22 -10.67 12.26
C GLU A 116 0.26 -10.20 13.38
N PHE A 117 -0.20 -11.07 14.28
CA PHE A 117 -1.02 -10.63 15.42
C PHE A 117 -0.22 -9.90 16.51
N GLY A 118 1.10 -10.13 16.60
CA GLY A 118 1.98 -9.40 17.52
C GLY A 118 2.11 -7.91 17.22
N ILE A 119 1.52 -7.45 16.13
CA ILE A 119 1.45 -6.03 15.73
C ILE A 119 0.60 -5.23 16.72
N ILE A 120 -0.45 -5.84 17.27
CA ILE A 120 -1.38 -5.17 18.17
C ILE A 120 -0.72 -5.01 19.54
N PRO A 121 -0.67 -3.78 20.11
CA PRO A 121 -0.02 -3.56 21.39
C PRO A 121 -0.75 -4.31 22.51
N ARG A 122 0.01 -5.03 23.35
CA ARG A 122 -0.54 -5.81 24.48
C ARG A 122 -1.35 -4.96 25.46
N TRP A 123 -0.94 -3.72 25.71
CA TRP A 123 -1.66 -2.81 26.60
C TRP A 123 -3.09 -2.52 26.10
N LEU A 124 -3.28 -2.43 24.78
CA LEU A 124 -4.60 -2.19 24.18
C LEU A 124 -5.50 -3.41 24.36
N VAL A 125 -4.95 -4.62 24.19
CA VAL A 125 -5.69 -5.88 24.41
C VAL A 125 -6.15 -5.97 25.87
N VAL A 126 -5.25 -5.70 26.83
CA VAL A 126 -5.58 -5.70 28.26
C VAL A 126 -6.63 -4.64 28.58
N LEU A 127 -6.52 -3.43 28.02
CA LEU A 127 -7.49 -2.36 28.22
C LEU A 127 -8.89 -2.75 27.69
N VAL A 128 -8.97 -3.28 26.47
CA VAL A 128 -10.25 -3.72 25.88
C VAL A 128 -10.86 -4.86 26.69
N ALA A 129 -10.05 -5.83 27.12
CA ALA A 129 -10.51 -6.94 27.96
C ALA A 129 -11.03 -6.44 29.32
N LEU A 130 -10.32 -5.51 29.95
CA LEU A 130 -10.72 -4.90 31.22
C LEU A 130 -12.05 -4.15 31.05
N LEU A 131 -12.18 -3.31 30.02
CA LEU A 131 -13.41 -2.55 29.77
C LEU A 131 -14.60 -3.48 29.51
N TYR A 132 -14.38 -4.60 28.81
CA TYR A 132 -15.41 -5.62 28.60
C TYR A 132 -15.86 -6.27 29.92
N VAL A 133 -14.92 -6.67 30.78
CA VAL A 133 -15.25 -7.25 32.10
C VAL A 133 -16.00 -6.23 32.95
N ILE A 134 -15.57 -4.97 32.98
CA ILE A 134 -16.28 -3.90 33.69
C ILE A 134 -17.70 -3.73 33.14
N ALA A 135 -17.86 -3.65 31.82
CA ALA A 135 -19.18 -3.50 31.20
C ALA A 135 -20.12 -4.67 31.52
N LEU A 136 -19.61 -5.90 31.51
CA LEU A 136 -20.38 -7.08 31.91
C LEU A 136 -20.79 -7.04 33.39
N VAL A 137 -19.86 -6.72 34.28
CA VAL A 137 -20.14 -6.64 35.72
C VAL A 137 -21.18 -5.56 35.99
N ILE A 138 -21.04 -4.36 35.41
CA ILE A 138 -22.02 -3.28 35.57
C ILE A 138 -23.38 -3.69 35.00
N ALA A 139 -23.43 -4.20 33.77
CA ALA A 139 -24.69 -4.57 33.14
C ALA A 139 -25.45 -5.63 33.94
N THR A 140 -24.76 -6.68 34.39
CA THR A 140 -25.37 -7.78 35.15
C THR A 140 -25.79 -7.36 36.56
N THR A 141 -24.96 -6.59 37.27
CA THR A 141 -25.28 -6.11 38.62
C THR A 141 -26.45 -5.13 38.61
N VAL A 142 -26.48 -4.19 37.66
CA VAL A 142 -27.61 -3.24 37.51
C VAL A 142 -28.90 -3.99 37.15
N ASN A 143 -28.84 -4.95 36.22
CA ASN A 143 -30.03 -5.69 35.80
C ASN A 143 -30.60 -6.54 36.95
N LEU A 144 -29.74 -7.16 37.76
CA LEU A 144 -30.18 -7.95 38.92
C LEU A 144 -30.69 -7.05 40.06
N ALA A 145 -30.11 -5.86 40.25
CA ALA A 145 -30.61 -4.89 41.22
C ALA A 145 -32.04 -4.42 40.86
N ASN A 146 -32.34 -4.26 39.57
CA ASN A 146 -33.69 -3.91 39.11
C ASN A 146 -34.74 -4.98 39.43
N ALA A 147 -34.35 -6.24 39.62
CA ALA A 147 -35.28 -7.30 40.02
C ALA A 147 -35.87 -7.09 41.42
N HIS A 148 -35.15 -6.39 42.30
CA HIS A 148 -35.53 -6.13 43.69
C HIS A 148 -36.00 -4.69 43.92
N ASN A 149 -36.21 -3.92 42.85
CA ASN A 149 -36.59 -2.51 42.96
C ASN A 149 -38.06 -2.39 43.44
N PRO A 150 -38.32 -1.70 44.58
CA PRO A 150 -39.67 -1.55 45.12
C PRO A 150 -40.60 -0.71 44.21
N ASN A 151 -40.06 0.08 43.29
CA ASN A 151 -40.83 0.96 42.40
C ASN A 151 -41.30 0.27 41.10
N GLY A 152 -40.85 -0.96 40.84
CA GLY A 152 -41.17 -1.70 39.61
C GLY A 152 -39.97 -2.48 39.07
N ASN A 153 -40.25 -3.60 38.38
CA ASN A 153 -39.25 -4.49 37.81
C ASN A 153 -38.82 -4.07 36.40
N ASP A 154 -37.98 -3.04 36.30
CA ASP A 154 -37.43 -2.51 35.04
C ASP A 154 -36.27 -3.36 34.47
N MET A 155 -36.39 -4.68 34.55
CA MET A 155 -35.38 -5.61 34.07
C MET A 155 -35.43 -5.76 32.54
N PHE A 156 -34.26 -5.94 31.92
CA PHE A 156 -34.10 -6.16 30.49
C PHE A 156 -33.49 -7.56 30.23
N PRO A 157 -33.92 -8.28 29.18
CA PRO A 157 -35.04 -7.98 28.28
C PRO A 157 -36.42 -8.16 28.97
N PRO A 158 -37.44 -7.38 28.60
CA PRO A 158 -38.73 -7.35 29.30
C PRO A 158 -39.50 -8.68 29.22
N GLU A 159 -39.27 -9.50 28.20
CA GLU A 159 -39.93 -10.79 28.00
C GLU A 159 -39.51 -11.85 29.04
N LEU A 160 -38.39 -11.64 29.74
CA LEU A 160 -37.78 -12.60 30.67
C LEU A 160 -37.87 -12.16 32.13
N ARG A 161 -38.73 -11.18 32.46
CA ARG A 161 -38.84 -10.61 33.81
C ARG A 161 -39.16 -11.62 34.90
N ASP A 162 -39.87 -12.69 34.56
CA ASP A 162 -40.25 -13.76 35.50
C ASP A 162 -39.04 -14.55 36.03
N ASN A 163 -37.93 -14.56 35.29
CA ASN A 163 -36.73 -15.33 35.62
C ASN A 163 -35.49 -14.41 35.62
N PRO A 164 -35.08 -13.83 36.77
CA PRO A 164 -34.02 -12.82 36.85
C PRO A 164 -32.65 -13.32 36.40
N ALA A 165 -32.37 -14.60 36.64
CA ALA A 165 -31.14 -15.23 36.17
C ALA A 165 -31.08 -15.28 34.63
N LEU A 166 -32.18 -15.70 33.97
CA LEU A 166 -32.24 -15.86 32.53
C LEU A 166 -32.23 -14.50 31.82
N ALA A 167 -32.93 -13.50 32.36
CA ALA A 167 -32.87 -12.12 31.88
C ALA A 167 -31.44 -11.55 31.89
N SER A 168 -30.71 -11.77 33.00
CA SER A 168 -29.33 -11.27 33.15
C SER A 168 -28.34 -11.99 32.24
N LEU A 169 -28.52 -13.29 31.98
CA LEU A 169 -27.73 -14.03 31.00
C LEU A 169 -27.99 -13.55 29.57
N ALA A 170 -29.25 -13.28 29.22
CA ALA A 170 -29.61 -12.73 27.91
C ALA A 170 -28.95 -11.37 27.68
N LEU A 171 -29.00 -10.47 28.68
CA LEU A 171 -28.31 -9.18 28.63
C LEU A 171 -26.79 -9.35 28.50
N ALA A 172 -26.18 -10.25 29.26
CA ALA A 172 -24.73 -10.54 29.17
C ALA A 172 -24.34 -11.03 27.76
N GLY A 173 -25.18 -11.83 27.11
CA GLY A 173 -25.00 -12.26 25.72
C GLY A 173 -25.01 -11.08 24.75
N ILE A 174 -25.98 -10.17 24.87
CA ILE A 174 -26.09 -8.97 24.03
C ILE A 174 -24.87 -8.05 24.24
N VAL A 175 -24.49 -7.78 25.49
CA VAL A 175 -23.31 -6.98 25.83
C VAL A 175 -22.05 -7.62 25.26
N THR A 176 -21.93 -8.95 25.32
CA THR A 176 -20.79 -9.67 24.73
C THR A 176 -20.75 -9.55 23.22
N ALA A 177 -21.88 -9.71 22.53
CA ALA A 177 -21.95 -9.56 21.09
C ALA A 177 -21.57 -8.14 20.63
N ALA A 178 -22.09 -7.11 21.31
CA ALA A 178 -21.76 -5.71 21.03
C ALA A 178 -20.30 -5.36 21.37
N SER A 179 -19.78 -5.88 22.48
CA SER A 179 -18.38 -5.67 22.88
C SER A 179 -17.42 -6.36 21.91
N LEU A 180 -17.76 -7.55 21.42
CA LEU A 180 -16.97 -8.28 20.44
C LEU A 180 -16.90 -7.53 19.11
N SER A 181 -18.04 -7.04 18.60
CA SER A 181 -18.08 -6.29 17.35
C SER A 181 -17.27 -4.99 17.43
N MET A 182 -17.39 -4.26 18.54
CA MET A 182 -16.57 -3.08 18.82
C MET A 182 -15.09 -3.41 18.97
N ALA A 183 -14.74 -4.50 19.66
CA ALA A 183 -13.34 -4.92 19.82
C ALA A 183 -12.70 -5.27 18.47
N VAL A 184 -13.41 -5.96 17.57
CA VAL A 184 -12.94 -6.25 16.21
C VAL A 184 -12.64 -4.95 15.46
N ILE A 185 -13.53 -3.96 15.52
CA ILE A 185 -13.33 -2.65 14.89
C ILE A 185 -12.09 -1.94 15.47
N ILE A 186 -11.98 -1.88 16.80
CA ILE A 186 -10.85 -1.23 17.49
C ILE A 186 -9.53 -1.89 17.08
N PHE A 187 -9.47 -3.22 17.07
CA PHE A 187 -8.26 -3.95 16.69
C PHE A 187 -7.91 -3.80 15.21
N LEU A 188 -8.90 -3.78 14.31
CA LEU A 188 -8.66 -3.52 12.89
C LEU A 188 -8.12 -2.10 12.65
N VAL A 189 -8.68 -1.09 13.32
CA VAL A 189 -8.19 0.30 13.21
C VAL A 189 -6.78 0.42 13.80
N ALA A 190 -6.52 -0.19 14.95
CA ALA A 190 -5.18 -0.23 15.55
C ALA A 190 -4.17 -0.96 14.66
N TYR A 191 -4.59 -2.05 14.00
CA TYR A 191 -3.77 -2.77 13.03
C TYR A 191 -3.39 -1.86 11.85
N VAL A 192 -4.36 -1.18 11.23
CA VAL A 192 -4.11 -0.24 10.11
C VAL A 192 -3.17 0.87 10.53
N ASN A 193 -3.38 1.48 11.70
CA ASN A 193 -2.50 2.53 12.22
C ASN A 193 -1.05 2.05 12.33
N ARG A 194 -0.87 0.91 13.00
CA ARG A 194 0.45 0.36 13.30
C ARG A 194 1.14 -0.17 12.05
N ASP A 195 0.38 -0.67 11.09
CA ASP A 195 0.90 -1.15 9.83
C ASP A 195 1.30 -0.02 8.88
N ALA A 196 0.48 1.02 8.75
CA ALA A 196 0.82 2.20 7.97
C ALA A 196 2.10 2.88 8.49
N SER A 197 2.23 2.99 9.81
CA SER A 197 3.44 3.54 10.46
C SER A 197 4.69 2.72 10.16
N ARG A 198 4.59 1.39 10.07
CA ARG A 198 5.73 0.52 9.73
C ARG A 198 6.13 0.57 8.26
N ARG A 199 5.23 0.99 7.39
CA ARG A 199 5.48 1.17 5.94
C ARG A 199 5.98 2.56 5.59
N GLY A 200 6.16 3.45 6.58
CA GLY A 200 6.60 4.82 6.36
C GLY A 200 5.52 5.73 5.75
N MET A 201 4.26 5.28 5.72
CA MET A 201 3.13 6.08 5.26
C MET A 201 2.52 6.90 6.40
N SER A 202 1.81 7.98 6.09
CA SER A 202 1.11 8.82 7.07
C SER A 202 -0.04 8.05 7.75
N ALA A 203 0.27 7.38 8.86
CA ALA A 203 -0.66 6.50 9.56
C ALA A 203 -1.99 7.16 9.94
N ALA A 204 -1.93 8.43 10.38
CA ALA A 204 -3.12 9.19 10.77
C ALA A 204 -4.10 9.36 9.61
N LEU A 205 -3.61 9.71 8.41
CA LEU A 205 -4.47 9.92 7.24
C LEU A 205 -5.20 8.64 6.84
N TRP A 206 -4.48 7.51 6.83
CA TRP A 206 -5.09 6.21 6.53
C TRP A 206 -6.10 5.77 7.58
N THR A 207 -5.82 5.99 8.87
CA THR A 207 -6.80 5.66 9.92
C THR A 207 -8.04 6.55 9.88
N ILE A 208 -7.88 7.84 9.60
CA ILE A 208 -9.01 8.77 9.47
C ILE A 208 -9.87 8.36 8.28
N LEU A 209 -9.25 8.02 7.14
CA LEU A 209 -9.94 7.52 5.96
C LEU A 209 -10.78 6.28 6.29
N VAL A 210 -10.20 5.30 6.98
CA VAL A 210 -10.91 4.07 7.38
C VAL A 210 -12.05 4.39 8.35
N LEU A 211 -11.82 5.27 9.35
CA LEU A 211 -12.82 5.61 10.36
C LEU A 211 -14.03 6.34 9.76
N ILE A 212 -13.82 7.20 8.77
CA ILE A 212 -14.91 7.91 8.07
C ILE A 212 -15.71 6.96 7.17
N LEU A 213 -15.05 6.02 6.51
CA LEU A 213 -15.72 5.08 5.60
C LEU A 213 -16.42 3.93 6.32
N LEU A 214 -15.99 3.59 7.54
CA LEU A 214 -16.54 2.48 8.32
C LEU A 214 -18.05 2.56 8.56
N PRO A 215 -18.62 3.66 9.10
CA PRO A 215 -20.06 3.72 9.36
C PRO A 215 -20.91 3.79 8.09
N ALA A 216 -20.40 4.41 7.01
CA ALA A 216 -21.19 4.66 5.81
C ALA A 216 -21.09 3.55 4.76
N TRP A 217 -19.93 2.88 4.66
CA TRP A 217 -19.63 1.90 3.59
C TRP A 217 -19.00 0.62 4.14
N GLY A 218 -19.02 0.42 5.46
CA GLY A 218 -18.50 -0.79 6.12
C GLY A 218 -17.01 -1.00 5.85
N PHE A 219 -16.68 -2.12 5.18
CA PHE A 219 -15.29 -2.54 5.01
C PHE A 219 -14.55 -1.90 3.83
N ILE A 220 -15.19 -1.02 3.04
CA ILE A 220 -14.55 -0.45 1.84
C ILE A 220 -13.24 0.29 2.16
N GLY A 221 -13.19 0.99 3.30
CA GLY A 221 -11.99 1.72 3.73
C GLY A 221 -10.80 0.79 3.93
N PHE A 222 -11.04 -0.40 4.50
CA PHE A 222 -10.01 -1.43 4.66
C PHE A 222 -9.57 -1.99 3.30
N VAL A 223 -10.50 -2.26 2.38
CA VAL A 223 -10.17 -2.74 1.04
C VAL A 223 -9.28 -1.75 0.31
N ILE A 224 -9.63 -0.46 0.33
CA ILE A 224 -8.83 0.62 -0.27
C ILE A 224 -7.44 0.67 0.37
N TYR A 225 -7.36 0.61 1.70
CA TYR A 225 -6.09 0.57 2.42
C TYR A 225 -5.21 -0.60 1.96
N PHE A 226 -5.75 -1.82 1.88
CA PHE A 226 -5.00 -3.01 1.46
C PHE A 226 -4.53 -2.94 0.01
N LEU A 227 -5.30 -2.32 -0.89
CA LEU A 227 -4.91 -2.11 -2.29
C LEU A 227 -3.78 -1.08 -2.44
N MET A 228 -3.81 -0.02 -1.63
CA MET A 228 -2.84 1.09 -1.68
C MET A 228 -1.60 0.86 -0.80
N ARG A 229 -1.56 -0.25 -0.05
CA ARG A 229 -0.50 -0.58 0.91
C ARG A 229 0.85 -0.74 0.20
N GLU A 230 1.81 0.11 0.52
CA GLU A 230 3.17 0.01 -0.01
C GLU A 230 3.94 -1.17 0.59
N PRO A 231 4.85 -1.83 -0.14
CA PRO A 231 5.66 -2.92 0.40
C PRO A 231 6.49 -2.47 1.61
N LEU A 232 6.76 -3.37 2.56
CA LEU A 232 7.57 -3.02 3.73
C LEU A 232 8.99 -2.61 3.31
N PRO A 233 9.56 -1.56 3.92
CA PRO A 233 10.98 -1.27 3.79
C PRO A 233 11.80 -2.40 4.43
N TYR A 234 12.97 -2.67 3.87
CA TYR A 234 13.88 -3.69 4.38
C TYR A 234 15.31 -3.14 4.51
N PRO A 235 16.14 -3.69 5.40
CA PRO A 235 17.52 -3.23 5.56
C PRO A 235 18.39 -3.71 4.39
N CYS A 236 19.26 -2.85 3.89
CA CYS A 236 20.25 -3.19 2.87
C CYS A 236 21.23 -4.25 3.41
N PRO A 237 21.55 -5.33 2.64
CA PRO A 237 22.42 -6.40 3.10
C PRO A 237 23.89 -5.98 3.31
N GLN A 238 24.35 -4.91 2.64
CA GLN A 238 25.73 -4.46 2.74
C GLN A 238 25.94 -3.42 3.84
N CYS A 239 25.01 -2.47 4.02
CA CYS A 239 25.20 -1.33 4.93
C CYS A 239 24.15 -1.21 6.04
N GLY A 240 23.09 -2.02 6.03
CA GLY A 240 22.02 -1.98 7.02
C GLY A 240 21.03 -0.82 6.87
N ASN A 241 21.23 0.12 5.94
CA ASN A 241 20.32 1.25 5.75
C ASN A 241 18.93 0.77 5.27
N THR A 242 17.85 1.31 5.83
CA THR A 242 16.48 0.95 5.44
C THR A 242 16.15 1.50 4.06
N VAL A 243 15.81 0.61 3.13
CA VAL A 243 15.48 0.94 1.74
C VAL A 243 14.07 0.47 1.40
N GLY A 244 13.36 1.26 0.59
CA GLY A 244 12.07 0.86 0.05
C GLY A 244 12.20 -0.19 -1.04
N ALA A 245 11.23 -1.09 -1.17
CA ALA A 245 11.28 -2.20 -2.12
C ALA A 245 11.12 -1.83 -3.61
N ARG A 246 11.14 -0.53 -3.94
CA ARG A 246 11.09 -0.01 -5.30
C ARG A 246 12.45 0.54 -5.79
N PHE A 247 13.45 0.61 -4.92
CA PHE A 247 14.78 1.10 -5.29
C PHE A 247 15.65 -0.02 -5.88
N ASN A 248 16.28 0.26 -7.01
CA ASN A 248 17.22 -0.68 -7.65
C ASN A 248 18.61 -0.66 -6.98
N PHE A 249 19.02 0.50 -6.47
CA PHE A 249 20.31 0.68 -5.80
C PHE A 249 20.11 1.31 -4.43
N CYS A 250 20.93 0.91 -3.46
CA CYS A 250 20.95 1.57 -2.16
C CYS A 250 21.50 2.99 -2.30
N PRO A 251 20.81 4.03 -1.79
CA PRO A 251 21.29 5.42 -1.87
C PRO A 251 22.52 5.68 -1.00
N ASN A 252 22.81 4.82 -0.01
CA ASN A 252 23.95 5.01 0.90
C ASN A 252 25.23 4.31 0.41
N CYS A 253 25.14 3.03 0.02
CA CYS A 253 26.32 2.22 -0.34
C CYS A 253 26.40 1.84 -1.83
N LYS A 254 25.44 2.26 -2.66
CA LYS A 254 25.35 1.91 -4.10
C LYS A 254 25.20 0.41 -4.39
N CYS A 255 24.97 -0.42 -3.36
CA CYS A 255 24.67 -1.84 -3.52
C CYS A 255 23.48 -2.06 -4.45
N ASN A 256 23.59 -3.00 -5.39
CA ASN A 256 22.51 -3.37 -6.30
C ASN A 256 21.52 -4.29 -5.56
N LEU A 257 20.32 -3.77 -5.30
CA LEU A 257 19.22 -4.46 -4.61
C LEU A 257 18.39 -5.35 -5.56
N HIS A 258 18.49 -5.09 -6.86
CA HIS A 258 17.78 -5.82 -7.91
C HIS A 258 18.77 -6.18 -9.01
N PRO A 259 19.56 -7.26 -8.83
CA PRO A 259 20.55 -7.67 -9.83
C PRO A 259 19.87 -7.97 -11.17
N SER A 260 20.58 -7.66 -12.25
CA SER A 260 20.16 -7.96 -13.62
C SER A 260 21.17 -8.90 -14.27
N CYS A 261 20.69 -9.74 -15.19
CA CYS A 261 21.54 -10.68 -15.91
C CYS A 261 22.51 -9.92 -16.84
N PRO A 262 23.82 -10.21 -16.84
CA PRO A 262 24.79 -9.52 -17.69
C PRO A 262 24.57 -9.77 -19.19
N GLN A 263 24.07 -10.96 -19.57
CA GLN A 263 23.85 -11.30 -20.98
C GLN A 263 22.57 -10.68 -21.53
N CYS A 264 21.43 -10.82 -20.83
CA CYS A 264 20.12 -10.41 -21.34
C CYS A 264 19.54 -9.15 -20.68
N LYS A 265 20.22 -8.59 -19.68
CA LYS A 265 19.85 -7.37 -18.92
C LYS A 265 18.48 -7.41 -18.24
N ARG A 266 17.86 -8.59 -18.10
CA ARG A 266 16.62 -8.78 -17.36
C ARG A 266 16.86 -8.92 -15.86
N GLU A 267 15.92 -8.45 -15.05
CA GLU A 267 15.94 -8.58 -13.59
C GLU A 267 15.94 -10.07 -13.18
N ILE A 268 16.77 -10.40 -12.19
CA ILE A 268 16.94 -11.76 -11.66
C ILE A 268 16.82 -11.75 -10.14
N ALA A 269 16.43 -12.87 -9.53
CA ALA A 269 16.45 -12.97 -8.08
C ALA A 269 17.88 -13.23 -7.59
N GLU A 270 18.27 -12.62 -6.46
CA GLU A 270 19.59 -12.80 -5.85
C GLU A 270 19.94 -14.26 -5.52
N SER A 271 18.93 -15.13 -5.37
CA SER A 271 19.11 -16.56 -5.07
C SER A 271 19.28 -17.44 -6.32
N ASP A 272 19.14 -16.89 -7.52
CA ASP A 272 19.17 -17.66 -8.76
C ASP A 272 20.62 -18.00 -9.15
N LYS A 273 20.90 -19.28 -9.41
CA LYS A 273 22.22 -19.73 -9.92
C LYS A 273 22.36 -19.49 -11.42
N PHE A 274 21.25 -19.59 -12.15
CA PHE A 274 21.18 -19.45 -13.60
C PHE A 274 20.07 -18.47 -13.97
N CYS A 275 20.26 -17.70 -15.03
CA CYS A 275 19.24 -16.79 -15.52
C CYS A 275 18.07 -17.58 -16.14
N PRO A 276 16.82 -17.38 -15.67
CA PRO A 276 15.66 -18.12 -16.17
C PRO A 276 15.25 -17.75 -17.61
N TYR A 277 15.82 -16.70 -18.19
CA TYR A 277 15.47 -16.23 -19.54
C TYR A 277 16.48 -16.65 -20.61
N CYS A 278 17.77 -16.72 -20.26
CA CYS A 278 18.84 -17.01 -21.22
C CYS A 278 19.72 -18.19 -20.83
N GLY A 279 19.55 -18.76 -19.63
CA GLY A 279 20.36 -19.88 -19.15
C GLY A 279 21.76 -19.51 -18.67
N ASN A 280 22.18 -18.22 -18.73
CA ASN A 280 23.51 -17.80 -18.30
C ASN A 280 23.79 -18.14 -16.82
N ASP A 281 24.99 -18.62 -16.53
CA ASP A 281 25.45 -18.86 -15.17
C ASP A 281 25.84 -17.53 -14.50
N LEU A 282 25.15 -17.23 -13.41
CA LEU A 282 25.28 -15.97 -12.68
C LEU A 282 26.49 -15.98 -11.73
N LYS A 283 27.01 -17.16 -11.35
CA LYS A 283 28.21 -17.27 -10.51
C LYS A 283 29.49 -17.09 -11.31
N SER A 284 29.55 -17.62 -12.53
CA SER A 284 30.77 -17.56 -13.36
C SER A 284 31.06 -16.13 -13.84
N THR A 285 30.02 -15.32 -14.09
CA THR A 285 30.19 -13.98 -14.67
C THR A 285 30.69 -12.95 -13.65
N ILE A 286 30.37 -13.11 -12.35
CA ILE A 286 30.85 -12.22 -11.27
C ILE A 286 32.39 -12.33 -11.13
N GLY A 287 32.94 -13.53 -11.32
CA GLY A 287 34.40 -13.75 -11.32
C GLY A 287 35.13 -13.29 -12.59
N ALA A 288 34.44 -13.08 -13.71
CA ALA A 288 35.05 -12.65 -14.96
C ALA A 288 35.21 -11.12 -15.10
N THR A 289 34.56 -10.33 -14.23
CA THR A 289 34.64 -8.86 -14.26
C THR A 289 35.76 -8.33 -13.34
N GLU A 290 36.28 -9.15 -12.42
CA GLU A 290 37.56 -8.89 -11.75
C GLU A 290 38.71 -9.39 -12.65
N ILE A 291 39.09 -8.56 -13.63
CA ILE A 291 40.43 -8.51 -14.25
C ILE A 291 40.84 -9.75 -15.10
N PRO A 292 40.77 -9.68 -16.45
CA PRO A 292 41.91 -10.07 -17.26
C PRO A 292 42.82 -8.84 -17.37
N ALA A 293 43.85 -8.79 -16.53
CA ALA A 293 45.00 -7.94 -16.80
C ALA A 293 45.69 -8.53 -18.04
N GLN A 294 45.26 -8.07 -19.21
CA GLN A 294 46.05 -8.08 -20.43
C GLN A 294 46.60 -6.66 -20.54
N GLY A 295 47.89 -6.37 -20.42
CA GLY A 295 49.11 -7.15 -20.59
C GLY A 295 50.04 -6.27 -21.42
N THR A 296 51.36 -6.30 -21.20
CA THR A 296 52.38 -5.96 -22.21
C THR A 296 53.79 -6.20 -21.67
N ALA A 297 54.56 -6.93 -22.47
CA ALA A 297 56.02 -6.91 -22.64
C ALA A 297 56.90 -7.45 -21.51
#